data_AF-A0A1G0MQZ3-F1
#
_entry.id   AF-A0A1G0MQZ3-F1
#
_cell.length_a   1.000
_cell.length_b   1.000
_cell.length_c   1.000
_cell.angle_alpha   90.00
_cell.angle_beta   90.00
_cell.angle_gamma   90.00
#
_symmetry.space_group_name_H-M   'P 1'
#
loop_
_entity.id
_entity.type
_entity.pdbx_description
1 polymer ?
#
loop_
_entity_poly.entity_id
_entity_poly.type
_entity_poly.pdbx_seq_one_letter_code
_entity_poly.pdbx_strand_id
1 'polypeptide(L)'
;MKQLSITVTALVLIFTGMHSRCYADCSCDDWVEKGGYCVDYIKTRIPSFPIPKSTTEIAALKNKDIPEVEEGDVAMFNFSNYWHVALVEKVHLDPQGNAAAIDVSEMNFGDQMSYDEYRKKWKRKSKSEWKRALCCGVTDNYDQTGSRKNIALNTVKQIWSPDPPEFTDVIRERGDAIIDKGREVLNRLFQFTRREL
;
A
#
# COMPACT_ATOMS: atom_id res chain seq x y z
N MET A 1 48.11 7.46 -25.96
CA MET A 1 46.65 7.65 -25.82
C MET A 1 46.07 6.37 -25.25
N LYS A 2 45.64 6.37 -23.97
CA LYS A 2 45.07 5.19 -23.31
C LYS A 2 43.54 5.29 -23.40
N GLN A 3 42.90 4.36 -24.10
CA GLN A 3 41.44 4.24 -24.12
C GLN A 3 40.98 3.69 -22.77
N LEU A 4 40.19 4.48 -22.03
CA LEU A 4 39.39 4.01 -20.91
C LEU A 4 38.16 3.31 -21.48
N SER A 5 38.10 1.98 -21.34
CA SER A 5 36.86 1.24 -21.54
C SER A 5 36.02 1.36 -20.28
N ILE A 6 34.91 2.11 -20.36
CA ILE A 6 33.91 2.18 -19.31
C ILE A 6 32.94 1.02 -19.52
N THR A 7 33.02 0.02 -18.66
CA THR A 7 32.07 -1.10 -18.63
C THR A 7 30.78 -0.61 -17.95
N VAL A 8 29.73 -0.37 -18.73
CA VAL A 8 28.40 -0.04 -18.20
C VAL A 8 27.73 -1.36 -17.81
N THR A 9 27.78 -1.70 -16.51
CA THR A 9 27.06 -2.83 -15.97
C THR A 9 25.59 -2.46 -15.86
N ALA A 10 24.78 -2.86 -16.84
CA ALA A 10 23.32 -2.74 -16.77
C ALA A 10 22.81 -3.67 -15.65
N LEU A 11 22.50 -3.08 -14.50
CA LEU A 11 21.83 -3.78 -13.40
C LEU A 11 20.37 -4.01 -13.80
N VAL A 12 20.10 -5.16 -14.40
CA VAL A 12 18.73 -5.63 -14.67
C VAL A 12 18.14 -6.04 -13.31
N LEU A 13 17.43 -5.12 -12.67
CA LEU A 13 16.54 -5.41 -11.55
C LEU A 13 15.42 -6.30 -12.07
N ILE A 14 15.62 -7.61 -11.98
CA ILE A 14 14.55 -8.59 -12.16
C ILE A 14 13.64 -8.44 -10.94
N PHE A 15 12.60 -7.62 -11.06
CA PHE A 15 11.45 -7.68 -10.17
C PHE A 15 10.73 -9.01 -10.46
N THR A 16 11.25 -10.10 -9.92
CA THR A 16 10.41 -11.26 -9.66
C THR A 16 9.38 -10.76 -8.64
N GLY A 17 8.15 -10.55 -9.09
CA GLY A 17 7.02 -10.31 -8.22
C GLY A 17 6.94 -11.48 -7.24
N MET A 18 7.59 -11.34 -6.08
CA MET A 18 7.51 -12.28 -4.98
C MET A 18 6.15 -12.08 -4.37
N HIS A 19 5.17 -12.67 -5.02
CA HIS A 19 3.79 -12.68 -4.65
C HIS A 19 3.61 -13.12 -3.20
N SER A 20 3.20 -12.15 -2.38
CA SER A 20 2.99 -12.26 -0.95
C SER A 20 1.82 -13.19 -0.66
N ARG A 21 2.04 -14.24 0.14
CA ARG A 21 0.92 -15.06 0.63
C ARG A 21 0.28 -14.36 1.82
N CYS A 22 -0.68 -13.48 1.56
CA CYS A 22 -1.46 -12.74 2.58
C CYS A 22 -2.55 -13.59 3.30
N TYR A 23 -2.30 -14.90 3.47
CA TYR A 23 -2.96 -15.85 4.39
C TYR A 23 -4.21 -16.70 4.01
N ALA A 24 -4.29 -17.81 4.77
CA ALA A 24 -5.33 -18.85 5.02
C ALA A 24 -5.57 -19.92 3.93
N ASP A 25 -4.86 -21.06 3.94
CA ASP A 25 -5.17 -22.38 3.31
C ASP A 25 -5.89 -22.42 1.92
N CYS A 26 -5.86 -21.31 1.19
CA CYS A 26 -6.61 -21.05 -0.03
C CYS A 26 -5.62 -20.79 -1.17
N SER A 27 -5.92 -21.30 -2.36
CA SER A 27 -5.20 -20.91 -3.57
C SER A 27 -5.63 -19.49 -3.96
N CYS A 28 -4.69 -18.55 -3.83
CA CYS A 28 -4.89 -17.13 -4.12
C CYS A 28 -4.15 -16.67 -5.38
N ASP A 29 -3.63 -17.61 -6.18
CA ASP A 29 -2.78 -17.33 -7.34
C ASP A 29 -3.46 -16.36 -8.34
N ASP A 30 -4.75 -16.59 -8.64
CA ASP A 30 -5.55 -15.72 -9.51
C ASP A 30 -5.67 -14.25 -9.03
N TRP A 31 -5.59 -14.02 -7.71
CA TRP A 31 -5.71 -12.70 -7.10
C TRP A 31 -4.34 -12.04 -6.99
N VAL A 32 -3.36 -12.84 -6.60
CA VAL A 32 -1.96 -12.51 -6.61
C VAL A 32 -1.50 -11.98 -7.98
N GLU A 33 -1.86 -12.66 -9.08
CA GLU A 33 -1.50 -12.24 -10.44
C GLU A 33 -2.16 -10.93 -10.86
N LYS A 34 -3.35 -10.61 -10.31
CA LYS A 34 -4.04 -9.36 -10.61
C LYS A 34 -3.37 -8.15 -9.98
N GLY A 35 -2.50 -8.36 -8.99
CA GLY A 35 -2.06 -7.30 -8.10
C GLY A 35 -3.25 -6.70 -7.35
N GLY A 36 -2.98 -5.70 -6.53
CA GLY A 36 -4.02 -4.98 -5.82
C GLY A 36 -4.03 -5.25 -4.32
N TYR A 37 -3.04 -5.96 -3.79
CA TYR A 37 -2.89 -6.15 -2.36
C TYR A 37 -2.32 -4.91 -1.68
N CYS A 38 -2.65 -4.72 -0.41
CA CYS A 38 -2.12 -3.62 0.39
C CYS A 38 -0.58 -3.59 0.42
N VAL A 39 0.07 -4.76 0.42
CA VAL A 39 1.53 -4.90 0.32
C VAL A 39 2.11 -4.44 -1.02
N ASP A 40 1.36 -4.56 -2.12
CA ASP A 40 1.81 -4.07 -3.43
C ASP A 40 1.96 -2.54 -3.37
N TYR A 41 0.96 -1.87 -2.77
CA TYR A 41 1.01 -0.43 -2.55
C TYR A 41 2.19 -0.02 -1.66
N ILE A 42 2.39 -0.69 -0.52
CA ILE A 42 3.54 -0.41 0.35
C ILE A 42 4.85 -0.61 -0.40
N LYS A 43 5.02 -1.70 -1.14
CA LYS A 43 6.23 -1.95 -1.95
C LYS A 43 6.50 -0.88 -2.99
N THR A 44 5.45 -0.27 -3.56
CA THR A 44 5.65 0.86 -4.47
C THR A 44 6.24 2.07 -3.74
N ARG A 45 5.89 2.29 -2.47
CA ARG A 45 6.29 3.47 -1.66
C ARG A 45 7.57 3.24 -0.85
N ILE A 46 7.77 2.01 -0.39
CA ILE A 46 8.87 1.55 0.45
C ILE A 46 9.35 0.21 -0.12
N PRO A 47 10.25 0.21 -1.11
CA PRO A 47 10.68 -1.02 -1.79
C PRO A 47 11.32 -2.07 -0.86
N SER A 48 11.88 -1.66 0.27
CA SER A 48 12.51 -2.53 1.27
C SER A 48 11.52 -3.29 2.15
N PHE A 49 10.26 -2.85 2.22
CA PHE A 49 9.27 -3.42 3.14
C PHE A 49 9.21 -4.95 3.03
N PRO A 50 9.40 -5.74 4.11
CA PRO A 50 9.48 -7.18 3.98
C PRO A 50 8.12 -7.77 3.59
N ILE A 51 8.14 -8.80 2.75
CA ILE A 51 6.92 -9.56 2.43
C ILE A 51 6.93 -10.83 3.29
N PRO A 52 6.17 -10.86 4.40
CA PRO A 52 6.13 -12.04 5.24
C PRO A 52 5.38 -13.17 4.52
N LYS A 53 5.86 -14.39 4.69
CA LYS A 53 5.23 -15.61 4.16
C LYS A 53 4.54 -16.43 5.24
N SER A 54 4.71 -16.04 6.51
CA SER A 54 4.14 -16.73 7.67
C SER A 54 3.64 -15.76 8.75
N THR A 55 2.85 -16.24 9.71
CA THR A 55 2.28 -15.50 10.84
C THR A 55 3.38 -15.14 11.81
N THR A 56 4.33 -16.06 11.98
CA THR A 56 5.59 -15.82 12.68
C THR A 56 6.36 -14.68 12.04
N GLU A 57 6.50 -14.67 10.70
CA GLU A 57 7.15 -13.55 10.01
C GLU A 57 6.36 -12.24 10.14
N ILE A 58 5.03 -12.27 10.05
CA ILE A 58 4.17 -11.08 10.29
C ILE A 58 4.40 -10.50 11.69
N ALA A 59 4.46 -11.36 12.72
CA ALA A 59 4.70 -10.95 14.10
C ALA A 59 6.12 -10.40 14.31
N ALA A 60 7.08 -10.86 13.50
CA ALA A 60 8.46 -10.40 13.55
C ALA A 60 8.67 -9.04 12.85
N LEU A 61 7.67 -8.50 12.13
CA LEU A 61 7.78 -7.19 11.50
C LEU A 61 7.64 -6.02 12.48
N LYS A 62 7.26 -6.24 13.74
CA LYS A 62 7.27 -5.15 14.72
C LYS A 62 8.71 -4.72 15.01
N ASN A 63 9.11 -3.55 14.53
CA ASN A 63 10.42 -2.94 14.84
C ASN A 63 10.33 -1.57 15.54
N LYS A 64 9.11 -1.06 15.76
CA LYS A 64 8.87 0.20 16.47
C LYS A 64 7.65 0.08 17.38
N ASP A 65 7.65 0.82 18.48
CA ASP A 65 6.51 0.86 19.39
C ASP A 65 5.42 1.80 18.86
N ILE A 66 4.16 1.42 19.10
CA ILE A 66 2.98 2.11 18.55
C ILE A 66 2.95 3.61 18.95
N PRO A 67 3.24 4.01 20.20
CA PRO A 67 3.24 5.43 20.58
C PRO A 67 4.31 6.27 19.89
N GLU A 68 5.35 5.63 19.34
CA GLU A 68 6.45 6.29 18.65
C GLU A 68 6.19 6.45 17.14
N VAL A 69 4.98 6.11 16.66
CA VAL A 69 4.64 6.19 15.24
C VAL A 69 4.95 7.57 14.64
N GLU A 70 5.50 7.56 13.44
CA GLU A 70 5.87 8.73 12.65
C GLU A 70 5.28 8.65 11.24
N GLU A 71 5.24 9.80 10.56
CA GLU A 71 4.94 9.84 9.13
C GLU A 71 5.94 8.97 8.38
N GLY A 72 5.43 8.08 7.53
CA GLY A 72 6.24 7.13 6.78
C GLY A 72 6.33 5.72 7.29
N ASP A 73 5.90 5.53 8.53
CA ASP A 73 5.78 4.21 9.08
C ASP A 73 4.70 3.40 8.33
N VAL A 74 4.78 2.08 8.44
CA VAL A 74 3.76 1.15 7.98
C VAL A 74 2.94 0.71 9.18
N ALA A 75 1.69 1.14 9.20
CA ALA A 75 0.71 0.70 10.18
C ALA A 75 0.13 -0.67 9.79
N MET A 76 0.14 -1.61 10.73
CA MET A 76 -0.39 -2.95 10.52
C MET A 76 -1.65 -3.18 11.34
N PHE A 77 -2.65 -3.72 10.66
CA PHE A 77 -3.95 -4.04 11.20
C PHE A 77 -4.19 -5.54 11.10
N ASN A 78 -5.03 -6.06 12.00
CA ASN A 78 -5.50 -7.44 11.93
C ASN A 78 -7.01 -7.42 11.67
N PHE A 79 -7.42 -7.78 10.44
CA PHE A 79 -8.83 -7.86 10.07
C PHE A 79 -9.23 -9.33 9.99
N SER A 80 -9.79 -9.83 11.09
CA SER A 80 -10.29 -11.21 11.21
C SER A 80 -9.28 -12.27 10.77
N ASN A 81 -9.32 -12.68 9.50
CA ASN A 81 -8.54 -13.77 8.92
C ASN A 81 -7.40 -13.28 8.01
N TYR A 82 -7.22 -11.97 7.80
CA TYR A 82 -6.14 -11.44 6.98
C TYR A 82 -5.41 -10.27 7.64
N TRP A 83 -4.12 -10.18 7.31
CA TRP A 83 -3.25 -9.11 7.73
C TRP A 83 -3.30 -7.96 6.72
N HIS A 84 -3.36 -6.73 7.20
CA HIS A 84 -3.50 -5.55 6.36
C HIS A 84 -2.49 -4.49 6.75
N VAL A 85 -1.97 -3.78 5.75
CA VAL A 85 -0.94 -2.74 5.92
C VAL A 85 -1.34 -1.44 5.24
N ALA A 86 -0.95 -0.32 5.84
CA ALA A 86 -1.16 1.01 5.29
C ALA A 86 0.04 1.91 5.62
N LEU A 87 0.34 2.86 4.73
CA LEU A 87 1.38 3.85 4.94
C LEU A 87 0.83 4.98 5.82
N VAL A 88 1.54 5.34 6.89
CA VAL A 88 1.20 6.49 7.73
C VAL A 88 1.55 7.78 6.99
N GLU A 89 0.54 8.57 6.68
CA GLU A 89 0.67 9.85 5.98
C GLU A 89 0.72 11.04 6.94
N LYS A 90 0.12 10.89 8.13
CA LYS A 90 0.09 11.94 9.16
C LYS A 90 -0.13 11.33 10.54
N VAL A 91 0.54 11.87 11.55
CA VAL A 91 0.27 11.56 12.96
C VAL A 91 -0.43 12.74 13.63
N HIS A 92 -1.52 12.46 14.34
CA HIS A 92 -2.27 13.44 15.13
C HIS A 92 -1.98 13.25 16.60
N LEU A 93 -1.65 14.36 17.28
CA LEU A 93 -1.31 14.37 18.70
C LEU A 93 -2.53 14.73 19.55
N ASP A 94 -2.60 14.17 20.76
CA ASP A 94 -3.52 14.61 21.82
C ASP A 94 -3.05 15.95 22.44
N PRO A 95 -3.86 16.59 23.31
CA PRO A 95 -3.46 17.82 24.00
C PRO A 95 -2.22 17.67 24.91
N GLN A 96 -1.81 16.45 25.24
CA GLN A 96 -0.61 16.15 26.03
C GLN A 96 0.62 15.95 25.14
N GLY A 97 0.47 15.98 23.81
CA GLY A 97 1.53 15.81 22.83
C GLY A 97 1.82 14.36 22.45
N ASN A 98 0.98 13.39 22.86
CA ASN A 98 1.16 11.98 22.52
C ASN A 98 0.44 11.63 21.21
N ALA A 99 0.97 10.69 20.44
CA ALA A 99 0.28 10.16 19.26
C ALA A 99 -1.06 9.53 19.65
N ALA A 100 -2.14 9.98 19.03
CA ALA A 100 -3.51 9.57 19.35
C ALA A 100 -4.26 8.97 18.15
N ALA A 101 -3.98 9.47 16.95
CA ALA A 101 -4.56 8.98 15.72
C ALA A 101 -3.59 9.13 14.54
N ILE A 102 -3.85 8.41 13.46
CA ILE A 102 -3.08 8.49 12.22
C ILE A 102 -4.00 8.67 11.01
N ASP A 103 -3.51 9.35 10.01
CA ASP A 103 -4.02 9.24 8.65
C ASP A 103 -3.17 8.24 7.88
N VAL A 104 -3.81 7.42 7.06
CA VAL A 104 -3.11 6.42 6.27
C VAL A 104 -3.52 6.44 4.80
N SER A 105 -2.60 6.02 3.94
CA SER A 105 -2.89 5.66 2.55
C SER A 105 -2.63 4.18 2.32
N GLU A 106 -3.45 3.56 1.49
CA GLU A 106 -3.44 2.11 1.31
C GLU A 106 -4.09 1.70 -0.01
N MET A 107 -4.04 0.40 -0.30
CA MET A 107 -4.76 -0.24 -1.39
C MET A 107 -5.58 -1.42 -0.85
N ASN A 108 -6.68 -1.75 -1.53
CA ASN A 108 -7.61 -2.81 -1.09
C ASN A 108 -8.15 -2.54 0.32
N PHE A 109 -8.70 -1.34 0.49
CA PHE A 109 -9.40 -0.90 1.70
C PHE A 109 -10.90 -1.22 1.61
N GLY A 110 -11.58 -1.09 2.75
CA GLY A 110 -13.01 -1.28 2.83
C GLY A 110 -13.37 -2.63 3.43
N ASP A 111 -14.63 -3.00 3.27
CA ASP A 111 -15.23 -4.10 4.00
C ASP A 111 -15.22 -5.40 3.19
N GLN A 112 -15.63 -6.46 3.87
CA GLN A 112 -15.87 -7.75 3.24
C GLN A 112 -16.92 -7.61 2.12
N MET A 113 -16.53 -7.97 0.90
CA MET A 113 -17.42 -7.87 -0.25
C MET A 113 -18.58 -8.87 -0.18
N SER A 114 -19.80 -8.42 -0.46
CA SER A 114 -20.97 -9.28 -0.63
C SER A 114 -20.93 -10.08 -1.94
N TYR A 115 -21.68 -11.18 -2.00
CA TYR A 115 -21.76 -11.98 -3.22
C TYR A 115 -22.34 -11.20 -4.42
N ASP A 116 -23.27 -10.28 -4.17
CA ASP A 116 -23.87 -9.48 -5.24
C ASP A 116 -22.90 -8.42 -5.78
N GLU A 117 -22.11 -7.78 -4.91
CA GLU A 117 -21.02 -6.90 -5.33
C GLU A 117 -19.96 -7.65 -6.14
N TYR A 118 -19.60 -8.85 -5.68
CA TYR A 118 -18.66 -9.72 -6.39
C TYR A 118 -19.11 -10.00 -7.83
N ARG A 119 -20.39 -10.36 -8.01
CA ARG A 119 -20.97 -10.64 -9.33
C ARG A 119 -21.11 -9.41 -10.23
N LYS A 120 -21.19 -8.22 -9.65
CA LYS A 120 -21.21 -6.95 -10.39
C LYS A 120 -19.80 -6.58 -10.86
N LYS A 121 -18.79 -6.74 -9.99
CA LYS A 121 -17.40 -6.36 -10.27
C LYS A 121 -16.69 -7.36 -11.17
N TRP A 122 -16.92 -8.66 -11.00
CA TRP A 122 -16.24 -9.71 -11.76
C TRP A 122 -17.20 -10.58 -12.59
N LYS A 123 -16.76 -10.90 -13.81
CA LYS A 123 -17.55 -11.69 -14.79
C LYS A 123 -17.82 -13.12 -14.33
N ARG A 124 -16.96 -13.68 -13.46
CA ARG A 124 -17.14 -15.01 -12.88
C ARG A 124 -18.07 -14.91 -11.67
N LYS A 125 -19.09 -15.77 -11.62
CA LYS A 125 -20.28 -15.60 -10.76
C LYS A 125 -20.57 -16.82 -9.91
N SER A 126 -19.57 -17.60 -9.52
CA SER A 126 -19.78 -18.75 -8.63
C SER A 126 -19.63 -18.36 -7.17
N LYS A 127 -20.44 -18.94 -6.29
CA LYS A 127 -20.31 -18.74 -4.83
C LYS A 127 -18.96 -19.24 -4.30
N SER A 128 -18.38 -20.26 -4.92
CA SER A 128 -17.06 -20.81 -4.57
C SER A 128 -15.95 -19.81 -4.85
N GLU A 129 -15.95 -19.13 -6.00
CA GLU A 129 -14.94 -18.12 -6.31
C GLU A 129 -15.08 -16.86 -5.45
N TRP A 130 -16.30 -16.46 -5.13
CA TRP A 130 -16.53 -15.39 -4.15
C TRP A 130 -15.95 -15.77 -2.77
N LYS A 131 -16.26 -16.96 -2.26
CA LYS A 131 -15.68 -17.44 -0.99
C LYS A 131 -14.15 -17.50 -1.04
N ARG A 132 -13.57 -17.90 -2.18
CA ARG A 132 -12.12 -17.87 -2.38
C ARG A 132 -11.56 -16.45 -2.37
N ALA A 133 -12.24 -15.50 -2.99
CA ALA A 133 -11.87 -14.08 -2.95
C ALA A 133 -11.84 -13.55 -1.51
N LEU A 134 -12.88 -13.85 -0.73
CA LEU A 134 -12.94 -13.48 0.69
C LEU A 134 -11.82 -14.12 1.50
N CYS A 135 -11.53 -15.40 1.25
CA CYS A 135 -10.40 -16.09 1.87
C CYS A 135 -9.07 -15.39 1.57
N CYS A 136 -8.91 -14.91 0.33
CA CYS A 136 -7.73 -14.19 -0.13
C CYS A 136 -7.71 -12.69 0.25
N GLY A 137 -8.56 -12.22 1.17
CA GLY A 137 -8.55 -10.84 1.66
C GLY A 137 -9.04 -9.78 0.65
N VAL A 138 -9.84 -10.19 -0.36
CA VAL A 138 -10.41 -9.28 -1.36
C VAL A 138 -11.54 -8.46 -0.75
N THR A 139 -11.40 -7.13 -0.76
CA THR A 139 -12.42 -6.18 -0.28
C THR A 139 -13.29 -5.64 -1.42
N ASP A 140 -14.35 -4.92 -1.08
CA ASP A 140 -15.18 -4.16 -2.02
C ASP A 140 -14.34 -3.19 -2.90
N ASN A 141 -13.30 -2.56 -2.35
CA ASN A 141 -12.37 -1.69 -3.07
C ASN A 141 -11.05 -2.37 -3.45
N TYR A 142 -11.06 -3.68 -3.69
CA TYR A 142 -9.90 -4.40 -4.24
C TYR A 142 -9.31 -3.70 -5.47
N ASP A 143 -7.97 -3.61 -5.51
CA ASP A 143 -7.15 -2.90 -6.52
C ASP A 143 -7.38 -1.37 -6.60
N GLN A 144 -8.01 -0.77 -5.60
CA GLN A 144 -8.15 0.68 -5.51
C GLN A 144 -7.27 1.23 -4.39
N THR A 145 -6.65 2.37 -4.66
CA THR A 145 -5.96 3.16 -3.65
C THR A 145 -6.93 4.11 -2.95
N GLY A 146 -6.71 4.32 -1.66
CA GLY A 146 -7.54 5.18 -0.84
C GLY A 146 -6.77 5.80 0.32
N SER A 147 -7.45 6.68 1.04
CA SER A 147 -6.95 7.21 2.30
C SER A 147 -8.02 7.15 3.37
N ARG A 148 -7.61 6.82 4.59
CA ARG A 148 -8.45 6.87 5.78
C ARG A 148 -7.86 7.88 6.74
N LYS A 149 -8.73 8.62 7.40
CA LYS A 149 -8.39 9.76 8.25
C LYS A 149 -8.79 9.50 9.69
N ASN A 150 -8.02 10.02 10.63
CA ASN A 150 -8.29 9.93 12.07
C ASN A 150 -8.48 8.48 12.57
N ILE A 151 -7.66 7.55 12.09
CA ILE A 151 -7.65 6.17 12.62
C ILE A 151 -7.09 6.22 14.03
N ALA A 152 -7.88 5.79 15.01
CA ALA A 152 -7.45 5.72 16.40
C ALA A 152 -6.26 4.76 16.55
N LEU A 153 -5.22 5.21 17.24
CA LEU A 153 -3.95 4.49 17.34
C LEU A 153 -4.09 3.13 18.03
N ASN A 154 -5.09 2.98 18.92
CA ASN A 154 -5.42 1.72 19.60
C ASN A 154 -5.94 0.60 18.65
N THR A 155 -6.30 0.93 17.42
CA THR A 155 -6.69 -0.05 16.39
C THR A 155 -5.49 -0.66 15.67
N VAL A 156 -4.34 0.02 15.71
CA VAL A 156 -3.08 -0.47 15.14
C VAL A 156 -2.52 -1.58 16.02
N LYS A 157 -2.03 -2.66 15.39
CA LYS A 157 -1.47 -3.81 16.09
C LYS A 157 0.05 -3.80 16.14
N GLN A 158 0.68 -3.32 15.07
CA GLN A 158 2.12 -3.26 14.94
C GLN A 158 2.49 -2.06 14.08
N ILE A 159 3.66 -1.49 14.34
CA ILE A 159 4.31 -0.51 13.48
C ILE A 159 5.58 -1.15 12.94
N TRP A 160 5.81 -0.94 11.66
CA TRP A 160 7.12 -1.15 11.04
C TRP A 160 7.62 0.16 10.45
N SER A 161 8.89 0.46 10.66
CA SER A 161 9.54 1.66 10.13
C SER A 161 10.66 1.30 9.18
N PRO A 162 10.78 2.00 8.03
CA PRO A 162 11.92 1.84 7.13
C PRO A 162 13.20 2.41 7.76
N ASP A 163 14.35 1.97 7.25
CA ASP A 163 15.62 2.55 7.65
C ASP A 163 15.74 4.02 7.16
N PRO A 164 16.41 4.91 7.92
CA PRO A 164 16.37 6.36 7.70
C PRO A 164 16.72 6.93 6.32
N PRO A 165 17.58 6.34 5.45
CA PRO A 165 17.82 6.93 4.13
C PRO A 165 16.68 6.68 3.14
N GLU A 166 15.80 5.70 3.36
CA GLU A 166 14.81 5.28 2.35
C GLU A 166 13.54 6.14 2.35
N PHE A 167 13.18 6.70 3.50
CA PHE A 167 11.93 7.45 3.63
C PHE A 167 12.01 8.87 3.04
N THR A 168 13.14 9.55 3.25
CA THR A 168 13.32 10.95 2.83
C THR A 168 13.47 11.13 1.32
N ASP A 169 14.10 10.17 0.62
CA ASP A 169 14.38 10.30 -0.81
C ASP A 169 13.16 9.94 -1.68
N VAL A 170 12.40 8.90 -1.29
CA VAL A 170 11.30 8.37 -2.12
C VAL A 170 10.03 9.22 -2.04
N ILE A 171 9.73 9.85 -0.89
CA ILE A 171 8.58 10.76 -0.77
C ILE A 171 8.87 12.11 -1.42
N ARG A 172 10.08 12.65 -1.27
CA ARG A 172 10.41 13.98 -1.81
C ARG A 172 10.39 13.98 -3.34
N GLU A 173 10.95 12.97 -4.01
CA GLU A 173 10.90 12.88 -5.48
C GLU A 173 9.49 12.64 -6.03
N ARG A 174 8.60 11.97 -5.29
CA ARG A 174 7.25 11.64 -5.78
C ARG A 174 6.17 12.66 -5.40
N GLY A 175 6.32 13.36 -4.28
CA GLY A 175 5.47 14.51 -3.93
C GLY A 175 5.57 15.59 -5.00
N ASP A 176 6.79 15.90 -5.43
CA ASP A 176 7.05 16.86 -6.51
C ASP A 176 6.46 16.41 -7.85
N ALA A 177 6.59 15.12 -8.20
CA ALA A 177 6.01 14.57 -9.43
C ALA A 177 4.47 14.61 -9.47
N ILE A 178 3.79 14.46 -8.33
CA ILE A 178 2.31 14.57 -8.24
C ILE A 178 1.87 16.03 -8.34
N ILE A 179 2.60 16.95 -7.72
CA ILE A 179 2.35 18.40 -7.81
C ILE A 179 2.52 18.87 -9.26
N ASP A 180 3.56 18.43 -9.95
CA ASP A 180 3.81 18.80 -11.35
C ASP A 180 2.73 18.24 -12.29
N LYS A 181 2.25 17.01 -12.08
CA LYS A 181 1.13 16.45 -12.86
C LYS A 181 -0.18 17.22 -12.61
N GLY A 182 -0.45 17.62 -11.37
CA GLY A 182 -1.61 18.46 -11.03
C GLY A 182 -1.54 19.83 -11.71
N ARG A 183 -0.34 20.42 -11.77
CA ARG A 183 -0.09 21.69 -12.47
C ARG A 183 -0.27 21.56 -13.99
N GLU A 184 0.16 20.44 -14.58
CA GLU A 184 -0.01 20.17 -16.01
C GLU A 184 -1.48 19.98 -16.38
N VAL A 185 -2.27 19.29 -15.55
CA VAL A 185 -3.72 19.10 -15.74
C VAL A 185 -4.47 20.44 -15.61
N LEU A 186 -4.15 21.25 -14.58
CA LEU A 186 -4.74 22.59 -14.43
C LEU A 186 -4.40 23.50 -15.61
N ASN A 187 -3.16 23.48 -16.09
CA ASN A 187 -2.75 24.27 -17.26
C ASN A 187 -3.44 23.81 -18.55
N ARG A 188 -3.67 22.49 -18.73
CA ARG A 188 -4.46 21.97 -19.87
C ARG A 188 -5.93 22.33 -19.76
N LEU A 189 -6.50 22.36 -18.55
CA LEU A 189 -7.89 22.78 -18.33
C LEU A 189 -8.08 24.27 -18.66
N PHE A 190 -7.13 25.13 -18.28
CA PHE A 190 -7.13 26.56 -18.63
C PHE A 190 -6.98 26.83 -20.13
N GLN A 191 -6.29 25.96 -20.88
CA GLN A 191 -6.27 26.08 -22.34
C GLN A 191 -7.59 25.65 -23.00
N PHE A 192 -8.35 24.74 -22.38
CA PHE A 192 -9.66 24.32 -22.87
C PHE A 192 -10.75 25.37 -22.61
N THR A 193 -10.78 25.97 -21.41
CA THR A 193 -11.79 27.00 -21.07
C THR A 193 -11.55 28.35 -21.74
N ARG A 194 -10.35 28.63 -22.26
CA ARG A 194 -10.07 29.86 -23.02
C ARG A 194 -10.40 29.78 -24.51
N ARG A 195 -10.82 28.60 -25.02
CA ARG A 195 -11.25 28.42 -26.41
C ARG A 195 -12.77 28.43 -26.60
N GLU A 196 -13.54 28.52 -25.51
CA GLU A 196 -15.02 28.59 -25.54
C GLU A 196 -15.59 29.84 -24.83
N LEU A 197 -14.79 30.90 -24.68
CA LEU A 197 -15.26 32.24 -24.28
C LEU A 197 -14.85 33.28 -25.31
#